data_AF-A0A949UGZ6-F1
#
_entry.id   AF-A0A949UGZ6-F1
#
_cell.length_a   1.000
_cell.length_b   1.000
_cell.length_c   1.000
_cell.angle_alpha   90.00
_cell.angle_beta   90.00
_cell.angle_gamma   90.00
#
_symmetry.space_group_name_H-M   'P 1'
#
loop_
_entity.id
_entity.type
_entity.pdbx_description
1 polymer ?
#
loop_
_entity_poly.entity_id
_entity_poly.type
_entity_poly.pdbx_seq_one_letter_code
_entity_poly.pdbx_strand_id
1 'polypeptide(L)'
;IDHYLGKETVQNLMVFRFANSIAEPLWNRNFIDSVQITAAETVGVEHRGGYYETAGALRDMVPNHLFQLLSLTAMEPPISFDADAVRDKQAEVLHAVQPLTSEEVLTSAVRGQYGEGIAGGEKGPDYRRETGVSPASNTETYAALKLHVDTWRWAGVPFYLRTGKRLARRATEIAIQFRRSPIVLFRKTKIADLQTNRLVIHIQPEEGISLRFGAKVPGPIMRLGLVNMEFDYARDFGSSHSTGYERLLYDCMIGDATLFQRADMVEAGWRVIQPVLDLWKALPVQGFPNYAAGSWGPAEAERLLARDGRAWRKIEGEQASSEPNEVPAALGRATAGAD
;
A
#
# COMPACT_ATOMS: atom_id res chain seq x y z
N ILE A 1 1.04 16.58 13.96
CA ILE A 1 1.47 15.25 14.41
C ILE A 1 0.86 14.24 13.45
N ASP A 2 1.67 13.38 12.87
CA ASP A 2 1.20 12.23 12.08
C ASP A 2 1.60 10.95 12.82
N HIS A 3 0.62 10.24 13.39
CA HIS A 3 0.89 9.06 14.19
C HIS A 3 1.43 7.86 13.39
N TYR A 4 1.33 7.86 12.05
CA TYR A 4 1.94 6.81 11.22
C TYR A 4 3.46 6.89 11.28
N LEU A 5 4.04 8.10 11.39
CA LEU A 5 5.49 8.28 11.50
C LEU A 5 6.06 7.70 12.79
N GLY A 6 5.27 7.64 13.86
CA GLY A 6 5.67 7.05 15.13
C GLY A 6 5.73 5.52 15.14
N LYS A 7 5.29 4.85 14.07
CA LYS A 7 5.31 3.38 13.98
C LYS A 7 6.71 2.87 13.67
N GLU A 8 7.13 1.79 14.34
CA GLU A 8 8.48 1.22 14.23
C GLU A 8 8.84 0.85 12.79
N THR A 9 7.90 0.25 12.06
CA THR A 9 8.07 -0.16 10.65
C THR A 9 8.34 0.99 9.69
N VAL A 10 7.85 2.19 9.99
CA VAL A 10 8.09 3.38 9.17
C VAL A 10 9.53 3.87 9.32
N GLN A 11 10.10 3.78 10.52
CA GLN A 11 11.53 4.04 10.74
C GLN A 11 12.39 2.93 10.12
N ASN A 12 11.95 1.68 10.25
CA ASN A 12 12.64 0.55 9.65
C ASN A 12 12.74 0.64 8.13
N LEU A 13 11.82 1.34 7.46
CA LEU A 13 11.94 1.61 6.03
C LEU A 13 13.26 2.35 5.71
N MET A 14 13.63 3.36 6.49
CA MET A 14 14.89 4.09 6.29
C MET A 14 16.10 3.19 6.54
N VAL A 15 16.06 2.41 7.62
CA VAL A 15 17.13 1.45 7.96
C VAL A 15 17.25 0.39 6.86
N PHE A 16 16.14 -0.18 6.41
CA PHE A 16 16.09 -1.18 5.36
C PHE A 16 16.72 -0.64 4.07
N ARG A 17 16.35 0.57 3.66
CA ARG A 17 16.87 1.19 2.43
C ARG A 17 18.35 1.52 2.53
N PHE A 18 18.77 2.23 3.58
CA PHE A 18 20.08 2.88 3.59
C PHE A 18 21.16 2.11 4.35
N ALA A 19 20.81 1.14 5.20
CA ALA A 19 21.78 0.28 5.87
C ALA A 19 22.06 -1.04 5.12
N ASN A 20 21.27 -1.40 4.10
CA ASN A 20 21.42 -2.64 3.37
C ASN A 20 21.92 -2.39 1.94
N SER A 21 23.19 -2.75 1.69
CA SER A 21 23.83 -2.62 0.38
C SER A 21 23.14 -3.42 -0.73
N ILE A 22 22.33 -4.41 -0.38
CA ILE A 22 21.53 -5.20 -1.32
C ILE A 22 20.25 -4.47 -1.79
N ALA A 23 19.72 -3.53 -0.99
CA ALA A 23 18.43 -2.90 -1.23
C ALA A 23 18.55 -1.62 -2.08
N GLU A 24 19.42 -0.69 -1.67
CA GLU A 24 19.53 0.63 -2.30
C GLU A 24 19.84 0.59 -3.82
N PRO A 25 20.74 -0.30 -4.33
CA PRO A 25 21.00 -0.39 -5.77
C PRO A 25 19.78 -0.81 -6.61
N LEU A 26 18.83 -1.52 -5.99
CA LEU A 26 17.59 -1.96 -6.63
C LEU A 26 16.47 -0.92 -6.50
N TRP A 27 16.67 0.16 -5.74
CA TRP A 27 15.63 1.13 -5.37
C TRP A 27 15.47 2.28 -6.38
N ASN A 28 15.29 1.95 -7.66
CA ASN A 28 15.16 2.95 -8.72
C ASN A 28 14.38 2.43 -9.93
N ARG A 29 14.03 3.34 -10.84
CA ARG A 29 13.27 3.08 -12.08
C ARG A 29 13.81 1.97 -12.98
N ASN A 30 15.09 1.60 -12.90
CA ASN A 30 15.65 0.52 -13.72
C ASN A 30 15.19 -0.86 -13.23
N PHE A 31 14.89 -0.99 -11.94
CA PHE A 31 14.51 -2.25 -11.32
C PHE A 31 13.07 -2.25 -10.81
N ILE A 32 12.53 -1.10 -10.40
CA ILE A 32 11.15 -0.97 -9.93
C ILE A 32 10.23 -0.70 -11.11
N ASP A 33 9.15 -1.46 -11.18
CA ASP A 33 8.05 -1.30 -12.13
C ASP A 33 6.97 -0.34 -11.60
N SER A 34 6.56 -0.53 -10.35
CA SER A 34 5.53 0.28 -9.69
C SER A 34 5.60 0.18 -8.17
N VAL A 35 5.04 1.18 -7.50
CA VAL A 35 4.89 1.20 -6.03
C VAL A 35 3.40 1.29 -5.71
N GLN A 36 2.94 0.51 -4.74
CA GLN A 36 1.56 0.52 -4.25
C GLN A 36 1.57 0.80 -2.74
N ILE A 37 0.87 1.83 -2.28
CA ILE A 37 0.69 2.15 -0.87
C ILE A 37 -0.78 1.97 -0.53
N THR A 38 -1.07 1.07 0.41
CA THR A 38 -2.43 0.78 0.86
C THR A 38 -2.58 1.16 2.31
N ALA A 39 -3.64 1.90 2.65
CA ALA A 39 -4.11 2.10 4.02
C ALA A 39 -5.61 1.78 4.10
N ALA A 40 -5.91 0.51 4.34
CA ALA A 40 -7.27 -0.03 4.38
C ALA A 40 -7.75 -0.23 5.81
N GLU A 41 -9.01 0.15 6.07
CA GLU A 41 -9.68 -0.01 7.35
C GLU A 41 -10.95 -0.86 7.19
N THR A 42 -11.20 -1.77 8.13
CA THR A 42 -12.47 -2.51 8.21
C THR A 42 -13.58 -1.72 8.89
N VAL A 43 -13.20 -0.75 9.73
CA VAL A 43 -14.13 0.11 10.46
C VAL A 43 -14.81 1.13 9.54
N GLY A 44 -16.00 1.58 9.93
CA GLY A 44 -16.73 2.65 9.25
C GLY A 44 -16.28 4.03 9.73
N VAL A 45 -17.19 5.00 9.61
CA VAL A 45 -16.99 6.34 10.20
C VAL A 45 -17.32 6.39 11.69
N GLU A 46 -17.93 5.33 12.23
CA GLU A 46 -18.26 5.19 13.65
C GLU A 46 -19.00 6.44 14.17
N HIS A 47 -18.61 6.97 15.32
CA HIS A 47 -19.20 8.19 15.89
C HIS A 47 -18.74 9.49 15.23
N ARG A 48 -17.91 9.42 14.17
CA ARG A 48 -17.28 10.59 13.52
C ARG A 48 -17.97 10.99 12.21
N GLY A 49 -19.18 10.52 11.94
CA GLY A 49 -19.91 10.81 10.69
C GLY A 49 -19.95 12.29 10.33
N GLY A 50 -20.30 13.17 11.27
CA GLY A 50 -20.37 14.62 11.04
C GLY A 50 -19.02 15.27 10.69
N TYR A 51 -17.92 14.81 11.28
CA TYR A 51 -16.57 15.26 10.88
C TYR A 51 -16.23 14.72 9.49
N TYR A 52 -16.45 13.42 9.27
CA TYR A 52 -16.04 12.73 8.06
C TYR A 52 -16.78 13.27 6.83
N GLU A 53 -18.03 13.71 6.99
CA GLU A 53 -18.85 14.34 5.95
C GLU A 53 -18.17 15.58 5.35
N THR A 54 -17.35 16.29 6.12
CA THR A 54 -16.61 17.48 5.66
C THR A 54 -15.19 17.14 5.16
N ALA A 55 -14.57 16.10 5.73
CA ALA A 55 -13.22 15.70 5.40
C ALA A 55 -13.16 14.84 4.14
N GLY A 56 -13.88 13.71 4.15
CA GLY A 56 -13.75 12.63 3.18
C GLY A 56 -12.43 11.85 3.33
N ALA A 57 -12.37 10.68 2.69
CA ALA A 57 -11.17 9.82 2.74
C ALA A 57 -9.93 10.49 2.15
N LEU A 58 -10.10 11.36 1.14
CA LEU A 58 -8.96 12.01 0.50
C LEU A 58 -8.26 12.99 1.45
N ARG A 59 -9.00 13.88 2.13
CA ARG A 59 -8.39 14.85 3.07
C ARG A 59 -7.90 14.20 4.35
N ASP A 60 -8.62 13.20 4.86
CA ASP A 60 -8.31 12.58 6.14
C ASP A 60 -7.00 11.80 6.08
N MET A 61 -6.74 11.11 4.97
CA MET A 61 -5.65 10.13 4.87
C MET A 61 -4.51 10.52 3.93
N VAL A 62 -4.77 11.18 2.80
CA VAL A 62 -3.77 11.24 1.71
C VAL A 62 -2.65 12.26 1.94
N PRO A 63 -2.92 13.56 2.17
CA PRO A 63 -1.85 14.56 2.38
C PRO A 63 -0.97 14.30 3.59
N ASN A 64 -1.54 13.60 4.57
CA ASN A 64 -0.90 13.26 5.82
C ASN A 64 -0.23 11.89 5.63
N HIS A 65 -0.93 10.83 6.02
CA HIS A 65 -0.38 9.49 6.17
C HIS A 65 0.22 8.91 4.88
N LEU A 66 -0.53 8.90 3.77
CA LEU A 66 -0.04 8.23 2.54
C LEU A 66 1.12 9.01 1.91
N PHE A 67 1.10 10.34 1.97
CA PHE A 67 2.20 11.15 1.45
C PHE A 67 3.46 11.06 2.31
N GLN A 68 3.35 10.82 3.62
CA GLN A 68 4.51 10.45 4.43
C GLN A 68 5.12 9.11 4.01
N LEU A 69 4.29 8.09 3.79
CA LEU A 69 4.79 6.80 3.31
C LEU A 69 5.39 6.92 1.90
N LEU A 70 4.79 7.74 1.03
CA LEU A 70 5.32 8.05 -0.30
C LEU A 70 6.68 8.77 -0.19
N SER A 71 6.79 9.82 0.62
CA SER A 71 8.04 10.58 0.77
C SER A 71 9.16 9.72 1.31
N LEU A 72 8.92 8.94 2.36
CA LEU A 72 9.93 8.03 2.91
C LEU A 72 10.33 6.90 1.94
N THR A 73 9.39 6.44 1.11
CA THR A 73 9.69 5.43 0.07
C THR A 73 10.53 6.01 -1.05
N ALA A 74 10.25 7.25 -1.46
CA ALA A 74 10.80 7.84 -2.67
C ALA A 74 12.02 8.74 -2.44
N MET A 75 12.29 9.17 -1.20
CA MET A 75 13.37 10.12 -0.92
C MET A 75 14.75 9.59 -1.24
N GLU A 76 15.67 10.47 -1.59
CA GLU A 76 17.09 10.15 -1.71
C GLU A 76 17.71 9.83 -0.33
N PRO A 77 18.85 9.13 -0.27
CA PRO A 77 19.59 8.96 0.97
C PRO A 77 19.91 10.33 1.59
N PRO A 78 19.51 10.58 2.85
CA PRO A 78 19.89 11.80 3.54
C PRO A 78 21.39 11.76 3.90
N ILE A 79 22.00 12.93 4.09
CA ILE A 79 23.43 13.03 4.46
C ILE A 79 23.70 12.60 5.90
N SER A 80 22.66 12.59 6.74
CA SER A 80 22.66 12.15 8.14
C SER A 80 21.23 11.79 8.56
N PHE A 81 21.07 11.26 9.78
CA PHE A 81 19.75 11.08 10.41
C PHE A 81 19.27 12.32 11.15
N ASP A 82 19.90 13.47 10.96
CA ASP A 82 19.43 14.73 11.56
C ASP A 82 18.07 15.10 10.96
N ALA A 83 17.19 15.64 11.80
CA ALA A 83 15.81 15.91 11.44
C ALA A 83 15.66 16.72 10.14
N ASP A 84 16.45 17.77 9.94
CA ASP A 84 16.40 18.56 8.71
C ASP A 84 16.95 17.81 7.49
N ALA A 85 18.03 17.03 7.63
CA ALA A 85 18.57 16.24 6.54
C ALA A 85 17.55 15.22 6.00
N VAL A 86 16.77 14.59 6.89
CA VAL A 86 15.69 13.67 6.52
C VAL A 86 14.50 14.42 5.91
N ARG A 87 14.05 15.51 6.56
CA ARG A 87 12.88 16.28 6.11
C ARG A 87 13.11 16.97 4.77
N ASP A 88 14.32 17.44 4.49
CA ASP A 88 14.69 18.01 3.19
C ASP A 88 14.50 16.99 2.06
N LYS A 89 14.93 15.74 2.26
CA LYS A 89 14.75 14.68 1.25
C LYS A 89 13.30 14.26 1.07
N GLN A 90 12.48 14.34 2.12
CA GLN A 90 11.05 14.14 2.00
C GLN A 90 10.35 15.30 1.28
N ALA A 91 10.73 16.54 1.59
CA ALA A 91 10.19 17.74 0.95
C ALA A 91 10.50 17.74 -0.56
N GLU A 92 11.74 17.44 -0.95
CA GLU A 92 12.15 17.29 -2.37
C GLU A 92 11.20 16.35 -3.14
N VAL A 93 10.82 15.21 -2.55
CA VAL A 93 9.87 14.27 -3.15
C VAL A 93 8.49 14.90 -3.32
N LEU A 94 7.93 15.48 -2.25
CA LEU A 94 6.57 16.05 -2.29
C LEU A 94 6.47 17.22 -3.27
N HIS A 95 7.56 17.97 -3.44
CA HIS A 95 7.67 19.00 -4.48
C HIS A 95 7.76 18.42 -5.90
N ALA A 96 8.34 17.23 -6.05
CA ALA A 96 8.43 16.52 -7.33
C ALA A 96 7.17 15.70 -7.68
N VAL A 97 6.20 15.55 -6.77
CA VAL A 97 4.91 14.93 -7.12
C VAL A 97 4.15 15.86 -8.06
N GLN A 98 3.86 15.39 -9.28
CA GLN A 98 3.13 16.17 -10.28
C GLN A 98 1.65 16.31 -9.87
N PRO A 99 1.13 17.54 -9.66
CA PRO A 99 -0.30 17.74 -9.45
C PRO A 99 -1.08 17.33 -10.70
N LEU A 100 -2.19 16.62 -10.52
CA LEU A 100 -3.02 16.17 -11.64
C LEU A 100 -3.77 17.36 -12.26
N THR A 101 -3.77 17.46 -13.58
CA THR A 101 -4.70 18.30 -14.32
C THR A 101 -6.15 17.78 -14.19
N SER A 102 -7.15 18.61 -14.44
CA SER A 102 -8.56 18.18 -14.36
C SER A 102 -8.89 16.98 -15.25
N GLU A 103 -8.24 16.86 -16.42
CA GLU A 103 -8.40 15.69 -17.30
C GLU A 103 -7.76 14.43 -16.71
N GLU A 104 -6.54 14.57 -16.16
CA GLU A 104 -5.85 13.46 -15.52
C GLU A 104 -6.58 12.97 -14.27
N VAL A 105 -7.23 13.85 -13.49
CA VAL A 105 -8.04 13.43 -12.34
C VAL A 105 -9.13 12.44 -12.76
N LEU A 106 -9.77 12.62 -13.92
CA LEU A 106 -10.81 11.69 -14.42
C LEU A 106 -10.27 10.29 -14.72
N THR A 107 -8.97 10.16 -14.96
CA THR A 107 -8.33 8.90 -15.35
C THR A 107 -7.39 8.33 -14.30
N SER A 108 -6.90 9.16 -13.37
CA SER A 108 -5.85 8.85 -12.40
C SER A 108 -6.32 8.97 -10.95
N ALA A 109 -7.55 9.42 -10.70
CA ALA A 109 -8.14 9.45 -9.38
C ALA A 109 -9.50 8.73 -9.36
N VAL A 110 -9.73 7.95 -8.31
CA VAL A 110 -10.97 7.21 -8.08
C VAL A 110 -11.47 7.53 -6.69
N ARG A 111 -12.78 7.76 -6.56
CA ARG A 111 -13.47 7.84 -5.28
C ARG A 111 -14.57 6.80 -5.18
N GLY A 112 -14.83 6.38 -3.95
CA GLY A 112 -15.94 5.50 -3.64
C GLY A 112 -16.65 5.87 -2.35
N GLN A 113 -17.86 5.35 -2.18
CA GLN A 113 -18.64 5.45 -0.95
C GLN A 113 -19.20 4.06 -0.61
N TYR A 114 -18.99 3.59 0.62
CA TYR A 114 -19.42 2.25 1.02
C TYR A 114 -20.95 2.17 1.14
N GLY A 115 -21.49 1.11 0.58
CA GLY A 115 -22.87 0.67 0.74
C GLY A 115 -23.00 -0.38 1.85
N GLU A 116 -24.16 -1.03 1.90
CA GLU A 116 -24.40 -2.16 2.79
C GLU A 116 -23.41 -3.31 2.52
N GLY A 117 -23.12 -4.11 3.55
CA GLY A 117 -22.23 -5.26 3.46
C GLY A 117 -21.69 -5.69 4.83
N ILE A 118 -20.66 -6.54 4.82
CA ILE A 118 -20.02 -7.07 6.03
C ILE A 118 -18.53 -6.80 5.94
N ALA A 119 -17.99 -5.98 6.84
CA ALA A 119 -16.56 -5.67 6.92
C ALA A 119 -16.03 -6.06 8.30
N GLY A 120 -14.90 -6.78 8.36
CA GLY A 120 -14.32 -7.22 9.64
C GLY A 120 -15.23 -8.16 10.45
N GLY A 121 -16.15 -8.87 9.79
CA GLY A 121 -17.12 -9.75 10.45
C GLY A 121 -18.39 -9.04 10.95
N GLU A 122 -18.47 -7.72 10.82
CA GLU A 122 -19.61 -6.93 11.30
C GLU A 122 -20.43 -6.35 10.14
N LYS A 123 -21.76 -6.45 10.26
CA LYS A 123 -22.70 -5.76 9.37
C LYS A 123 -22.91 -4.34 9.88
N GLY A 124 -22.72 -3.36 8.98
CA GLY A 124 -22.94 -1.95 9.27
C GLY A 124 -23.97 -1.32 8.32
N PRO A 125 -24.46 -0.11 8.63
CA PRO A 125 -25.24 0.67 7.69
C PRO A 125 -24.39 1.09 6.48
N ASP A 126 -25.06 1.45 5.38
CA ASP A 126 -24.41 2.22 4.32
C ASP A 126 -23.97 3.60 4.86
N TYR A 127 -23.04 4.26 4.18
CA TYR A 127 -22.49 5.54 4.66
C TYR A 127 -23.57 6.63 4.83
N ARG A 128 -24.54 6.71 3.91
CA ARG A 128 -25.61 7.73 3.91
C ARG A 128 -26.62 7.56 5.04
N ARG A 129 -26.61 6.40 5.70
CA ARG A 129 -27.41 6.08 6.88
C ARG A 129 -26.63 6.17 8.19
N GLU A 130 -25.34 6.53 8.14
CA GLU A 130 -24.54 6.75 9.35
C GLU A 130 -25.01 7.99 10.11
N THR A 131 -24.78 7.98 11.43
CA THR A 131 -25.18 9.10 12.28
C THR A 131 -24.37 10.35 11.93
N GLY A 132 -25.06 11.45 11.63
CA GLY A 132 -24.44 12.73 11.27
C GLY A 132 -24.00 12.84 9.80
N VAL A 133 -24.45 11.94 8.93
CA VAL A 133 -24.20 11.97 7.48
C VAL A 133 -25.46 12.35 6.72
N SER A 134 -25.32 13.10 5.62
CA SER A 134 -26.45 13.46 4.76
C SER A 134 -26.94 12.24 3.95
N PRO A 135 -28.25 11.99 3.85
CA PRO A 135 -28.80 10.98 2.93
C PRO A 135 -28.47 11.23 1.45
N ALA A 136 -28.09 12.47 1.11
CA ALA A 136 -27.67 12.88 -0.23
C ALA A 136 -26.14 13.08 -0.32
N SER A 137 -25.36 12.58 0.64
CA SER A 137 -23.92 12.80 0.72
C SER A 137 -23.19 12.35 -0.55
N ASN A 138 -22.30 13.22 -1.02
CA ASN A 138 -21.35 12.94 -2.10
C ASN A 138 -19.91 12.79 -1.56
N THR A 139 -19.75 12.66 -0.24
CA THR A 139 -18.45 12.52 0.40
C THR A 139 -17.92 11.12 0.21
N GLU A 140 -16.66 11.01 -0.21
CA GLU A 140 -16.00 9.74 -0.43
C GLU A 140 -15.51 9.10 0.87
N THR A 141 -15.69 7.78 0.98
CA THR A 141 -15.13 6.93 2.05
C THR A 141 -14.00 6.04 1.54
N TYR A 142 -13.66 6.19 0.26
CA TYR A 142 -12.55 5.53 -0.42
C TYR A 142 -11.92 6.50 -1.42
N ALA A 143 -10.60 6.52 -1.49
CA ALA A 143 -9.86 7.23 -2.51
C ALA A 143 -8.70 6.36 -3.03
N ALA A 144 -8.49 6.36 -4.34
CA ALA A 144 -7.30 5.82 -4.97
C ALA A 144 -6.72 6.80 -6.00
N LEU A 145 -5.40 6.90 -6.04
CA LEU A 145 -4.67 7.83 -6.91
C LEU A 145 -3.54 7.10 -7.63
N LYS A 146 -3.30 7.44 -8.90
CA LYS A 146 -2.06 7.19 -9.62
C LYS A 146 -1.30 8.50 -9.69
N LEU A 147 -0.10 8.53 -9.11
CA LEU A 147 0.77 9.69 -9.06
C LEU A 147 2.13 9.36 -9.69
N HIS A 148 2.84 10.41 -10.12
CA HIS A 148 4.23 10.32 -10.57
C HIS A 148 5.09 11.27 -9.75
N VAL A 149 6.31 10.81 -9.45
CA VAL A 149 7.34 11.58 -8.76
C VAL A 149 8.42 11.92 -9.80
N ASP A 150 8.54 13.19 -10.15
CA ASP A 150 9.40 13.67 -11.22
C ASP A 150 10.84 13.89 -10.74
N THR A 151 11.50 12.78 -10.40
CA THR A 151 12.93 12.75 -10.08
C THR A 151 13.65 11.76 -10.99
N TRP A 152 14.98 11.88 -11.06
CA TRP A 152 15.81 10.93 -11.80
C TRP A 152 15.58 9.48 -11.37
N ARG A 153 15.37 9.24 -10.07
CA ARG A 153 15.13 7.90 -9.51
C ARG A 153 13.79 7.31 -9.92
N TRP A 154 12.75 8.12 -10.04
CA TRP A 154 11.35 7.66 -10.16
C TRP A 154 10.67 7.99 -11.49
N ALA A 155 11.35 8.68 -12.41
CA ALA A 155 10.77 8.98 -13.72
C ALA A 155 10.20 7.72 -14.40
N GLY A 156 8.91 7.78 -14.77
CA GLY A 156 8.18 6.69 -15.42
C GLY A 156 7.72 5.56 -14.49
N VAL A 157 7.97 5.64 -13.18
CA VAL A 157 7.46 4.67 -12.19
C VAL A 157 6.19 5.24 -11.55
N PRO A 158 5.01 4.62 -11.75
CA PRO A 158 3.78 5.06 -11.10
C PRO A 158 3.74 4.66 -9.62
N PHE A 159 3.26 5.58 -8.80
CA PHE A 159 2.86 5.35 -7.41
C PHE A 159 1.34 5.25 -7.35
N TYR A 160 0.84 4.08 -6.97
CA TYR A 160 -0.58 3.86 -6.73
C TYR A 160 -0.87 3.94 -5.24
N LEU A 161 -1.70 4.89 -4.85
CA LEU A 161 -2.15 5.06 -3.48
C LEU A 161 -3.60 4.61 -3.37
N ARG A 162 -3.96 3.89 -2.31
CA ARG A 162 -5.37 3.65 -1.97
C ARG A 162 -5.61 3.69 -0.48
N THR A 163 -6.78 4.22 -0.12
CA THR A 163 -7.28 4.22 1.25
C THR A 163 -8.79 4.16 1.26
N GLY A 164 -9.35 3.57 2.31
CA GLY A 164 -10.79 3.60 2.50
C GLY A 164 -11.27 2.84 3.72
N LYS A 165 -12.53 3.09 4.05
CA LYS A 165 -13.28 2.52 5.16
C LYS A 165 -14.16 1.37 4.72
N ARG A 166 -14.53 0.50 5.66
CA ARG A 166 -15.32 -0.72 5.41
C ARG A 166 -14.72 -1.59 4.31
N LEU A 167 -13.40 -1.66 4.22
CA LEU A 167 -12.72 -2.53 3.28
C LEU A 167 -12.61 -3.96 3.81
N ALA A 168 -12.25 -4.88 2.92
CA ALA A 168 -12.18 -6.31 3.21
C ALA A 168 -11.35 -6.65 4.44
N ARG A 169 -10.21 -5.96 4.62
CA ARG A 169 -9.26 -6.20 5.72
C ARG A 169 -8.58 -4.90 6.13
N ARG A 170 -8.15 -4.86 7.40
CA ARG A 170 -7.29 -3.80 7.91
C ARG A 170 -5.87 -4.09 7.46
N ALA A 171 -5.26 -3.17 6.73
CA ALA A 171 -3.89 -3.32 6.26
C ALA A 171 -3.28 -1.95 5.94
N THR A 172 -2.08 -1.70 6.47
CA THR A 172 -1.21 -0.61 6.02
C THR A 172 0.07 -1.23 5.49
N GLU A 173 0.36 -1.03 4.20
CA GLU A 173 1.53 -1.62 3.56
C GLU A 173 2.06 -0.79 2.40
N ILE A 174 3.35 -0.98 2.11
CA ILE A 174 4.02 -0.46 0.92
C ILE A 174 4.53 -1.66 0.12
N ALA A 175 3.96 -1.88 -1.07
CA ALA A 175 4.35 -2.94 -1.97
C ALA A 175 5.13 -2.38 -3.16
N ILE A 176 6.38 -2.81 -3.29
CA ILE A 176 7.29 -2.43 -4.37
C ILE A 176 7.37 -3.60 -5.34
N GLN A 177 6.85 -3.37 -6.55
CA GLN A 177 6.87 -4.36 -7.60
C GLN A 177 8.11 -4.15 -8.47
N PHE A 178 8.98 -5.16 -8.55
CA PHE A 178 10.12 -5.12 -9.45
C PHE A 178 9.71 -5.42 -10.91
N ARG A 179 10.55 -4.98 -11.85
CA ARG A 179 10.42 -5.29 -13.27
C ARG A 179 10.66 -6.78 -13.51
N ARG A 180 10.09 -7.28 -14.60
CA ARG A 180 10.25 -8.66 -15.03
C ARG A 180 11.65 -8.89 -15.59
N SER A 181 12.35 -9.88 -15.04
CA SER A 181 13.63 -10.33 -15.58
C SER A 181 13.45 -10.89 -17.01
N PRO A 182 14.40 -10.66 -17.93
CA PRO A 182 14.39 -11.26 -19.25
C PRO A 182 14.44 -12.80 -19.17
N ILE A 183 13.38 -13.49 -19.57
CA ILE A 183 13.20 -14.94 -19.32
C ILE A 183 13.75 -15.78 -20.49
N VAL A 184 14.92 -15.45 -21.01
CA VAL A 184 15.46 -16.19 -22.18
C VAL A 184 15.75 -17.65 -21.81
N LEU A 185 16.17 -17.92 -20.58
CA LEU A 185 16.56 -19.26 -20.11
C LEU A 185 15.38 -20.20 -19.81
N PHE A 186 14.18 -19.67 -19.51
CA PHE A 186 13.01 -20.48 -19.10
C PHE A 186 11.88 -20.50 -20.14
N ARG A 187 12.17 -20.19 -21.41
CA ARG A 187 11.19 -20.14 -22.52
C ARG A 187 10.38 -21.43 -22.70
N LYS A 188 10.96 -22.59 -22.35
CA LYS A 188 10.32 -23.92 -22.45
C LYS A 188 9.81 -24.46 -21.10
N THR A 189 9.95 -23.68 -20.03
CA THR A 189 9.45 -24.05 -18.70
C THR A 189 7.98 -23.64 -18.62
N LYS A 190 7.10 -24.52 -18.12
CA LYS A 190 5.76 -24.11 -17.73
C LYS A 190 5.89 -23.20 -16.52
N ILE A 191 5.69 -21.91 -16.73
CA ILE A 191 5.69 -20.93 -15.65
C ILE A 191 4.24 -20.55 -15.42
N ALA A 192 3.63 -21.18 -14.43
CA ALA A 192 2.33 -20.73 -13.93
C ALA A 192 2.57 -19.36 -13.28
N ASP A 193 1.93 -18.32 -13.81
CA ASP A 193 2.00 -16.94 -13.33
C ASP A 193 3.40 -16.44 -12.99
N LEU A 194 4.07 -15.89 -13.99
CA LEU A 194 5.29 -15.08 -13.82
C LEU A 194 4.99 -13.78 -13.07
N GLN A 195 4.66 -13.89 -11.80
CA GLN A 195 4.60 -12.73 -10.94
C GLN A 195 6.03 -12.26 -10.70
N THR A 196 6.21 -10.97 -10.92
CA THR A 196 7.47 -10.28 -10.70
C THR A 196 7.83 -10.27 -9.21
N ASN A 197 9.13 -10.20 -8.91
CA ASN A 197 9.60 -10.10 -7.53
C ASN A 197 8.91 -8.92 -6.85
N ARG A 198 8.53 -9.10 -5.58
CA ARG A 198 7.82 -8.07 -4.82
C ARG A 198 8.41 -7.95 -3.43
N LEU A 199 8.76 -6.74 -3.04
CA LEU A 199 9.08 -6.40 -1.66
C LEU A 199 7.86 -5.73 -1.04
N VAL A 200 7.45 -6.17 0.15
CA VAL A 200 6.32 -5.61 0.88
C VAL A 200 6.80 -5.21 2.27
N ILE A 201 6.60 -3.94 2.62
CA ILE A 201 6.79 -3.42 3.97
C ILE A 201 5.41 -3.40 4.62
N HIS A 202 5.21 -4.24 5.62
CA HIS A 202 3.97 -4.32 6.37
C HIS A 202 4.08 -3.37 7.57
N ILE A 203 3.19 -2.38 7.63
CA ILE A 203 3.19 -1.34 8.66
C ILE A 203 2.19 -1.67 9.76
N GLN A 204 1.06 -2.30 9.40
CA GLN A 204 0.01 -2.73 10.32
C GLN A 204 -0.94 -3.69 9.60
N PRO A 205 -1.54 -4.71 10.26
CA PRO A 205 -1.43 -5.10 11.67
C PRO A 205 -0.18 -5.88 12.02
N GLU A 206 0.35 -6.66 11.08
CA GLU A 206 1.55 -7.46 11.24
C GLU A 206 2.74 -6.63 10.78
N GLU A 207 3.61 -6.24 11.70
CA GLU A 207 4.75 -5.38 11.42
C GLU A 207 5.91 -6.22 10.89
N GLY A 208 6.39 -5.92 9.68
CA GLY A 208 7.44 -6.74 9.08
C GLY A 208 7.79 -6.39 7.65
N ILE A 209 8.63 -7.22 7.03
CA ILE A 209 9.06 -7.08 5.64
C ILE A 209 8.99 -8.46 4.99
N SER A 210 8.39 -8.55 3.80
CA SER A 210 8.41 -9.77 3.00
C SER A 210 8.95 -9.55 1.59
N LEU A 211 9.80 -10.47 1.13
CA LEU A 211 10.32 -10.53 -0.22
C LEU A 211 9.80 -11.79 -0.92
N ARG A 212 8.95 -11.61 -1.92
CA ARG A 212 8.44 -12.69 -2.78
C ARG A 212 9.29 -12.80 -4.04
N PHE A 213 9.75 -13.99 -4.37
CA PHE A 213 10.57 -14.26 -5.56
C PHE A 213 10.37 -15.69 -6.07
N GLY A 214 10.83 -15.95 -7.29
CA GLY A 214 10.75 -17.27 -7.92
C GLY A 214 11.83 -18.24 -7.43
N ALA A 215 11.45 -19.48 -7.13
CA ALA A 215 12.33 -20.58 -6.79
C ALA A 215 11.95 -21.86 -7.55
N LYS A 216 12.90 -22.80 -7.68
CA LYS A 216 12.62 -24.12 -8.26
C LYS A 216 11.75 -24.91 -7.30
N VAL A 217 10.61 -25.42 -7.78
CA VAL A 217 9.80 -26.38 -7.03
C VAL A 217 10.58 -27.70 -6.90
N PRO A 218 10.73 -28.28 -5.70
CA PRO A 218 11.39 -29.56 -5.51
C PRO A 218 10.80 -30.64 -6.44
N GLY A 219 11.68 -31.40 -7.08
CA GLY A 219 11.31 -32.44 -8.03
C GLY A 219 12.25 -32.54 -9.25
N PRO A 220 12.05 -33.59 -10.08
CA PRO A 220 12.88 -33.83 -11.27
C PRO A 220 12.53 -32.90 -12.44
N ILE A 221 11.31 -32.36 -12.47
CA ILE A 221 10.85 -31.46 -13.53
C ILE A 221 11.22 -30.01 -13.18
N MET A 222 11.80 -29.29 -14.12
CA MET A 222 12.03 -27.85 -13.96
C MET A 222 10.69 -27.12 -13.95
N ARG A 223 10.28 -26.64 -12.78
CA ARG A 223 9.10 -25.81 -12.57
C ARG A 223 9.47 -24.69 -11.59
N LEU A 224 9.04 -23.48 -11.90
CA LEU A 224 9.19 -22.34 -11.00
C LEU A 224 7.92 -22.21 -10.15
N GLY A 225 8.11 -21.92 -8.87
CA GLY A 225 7.07 -21.51 -7.92
C GLY A 225 7.50 -20.23 -7.22
N LEU A 226 6.57 -19.56 -6.54
CA LEU A 226 6.87 -18.38 -5.75
C LEU A 226 7.09 -18.79 -4.29
N VAL A 227 8.09 -18.19 -3.66
CA VAL A 227 8.38 -18.34 -2.23
C VAL A 227 8.49 -16.96 -1.60
N ASN A 228 8.25 -16.87 -0.29
CA ASN A 228 8.44 -15.65 0.49
C ASN A 228 9.65 -15.84 1.44
N MET A 229 10.49 -14.81 1.55
CA MET A 229 11.34 -14.58 2.72
C MET A 229 10.66 -13.52 3.59
N GLU A 230 10.55 -13.77 4.89
CA GLU A 230 9.74 -12.96 5.80
C GLU A 230 10.52 -12.61 7.07
N PHE A 231 10.53 -11.32 7.38
CA PHE A 231 10.94 -10.74 8.65
C PHE A 231 9.68 -10.25 9.37
N ASP A 232 9.53 -10.59 10.64
CA ASP A 232 8.37 -10.24 11.46
C ASP A 232 8.82 -9.70 12.83
N TYR A 233 8.36 -8.51 13.19
CA TYR A 233 8.78 -7.84 14.43
C TYR A 233 8.41 -8.63 15.68
N ALA A 234 7.18 -9.14 15.75
CA ALA A 234 6.69 -9.84 16.93
C ALA A 234 7.47 -11.14 17.17
N ARG A 235 7.80 -11.86 16.11
CA ARG A 235 8.59 -13.11 16.14
C ARG A 235 10.05 -12.86 16.46
N ASP A 236 10.67 -11.87 15.80
CA ASP A 236 12.12 -11.71 15.82
C ASP A 236 12.61 -10.77 16.95
N PHE A 237 11.76 -9.85 17.44
CA PHE A 237 12.07 -8.89 18.51
C PHE A 237 11.08 -8.89 19.69
N GLY A 238 9.99 -9.67 19.60
CA GLY A 238 8.91 -9.66 20.59
C GLY A 238 7.86 -8.58 20.33
N SER A 239 6.72 -8.68 21.01
CA SER A 239 5.65 -7.68 20.89
C SER A 239 5.89 -6.50 21.83
N SER A 240 6.11 -5.31 21.25
CA SER A 240 5.96 -4.04 21.97
C SER A 240 4.66 -3.36 21.50
N HIS A 241 3.81 -2.96 22.44
CA HIS A 241 2.60 -2.22 22.10
C HIS A 241 2.97 -0.74 22.04
N SER A 242 3.48 -0.26 20.91
CA SER A 242 3.62 1.18 20.68
C SER A 242 2.49 1.66 19.78
N THR A 243 1.69 2.60 20.27
CA THR A 243 0.62 3.23 19.47
C THR A 243 1.14 4.32 18.52
N GLY A 244 2.47 4.50 18.45
CA GLY A 244 3.16 5.58 17.75
C GLY A 244 3.18 6.91 18.52
N TYR A 245 2.16 7.19 19.33
CA TYR A 245 2.09 8.44 20.11
C TYR A 245 3.14 8.51 21.23
N GLU A 246 3.40 7.41 21.92
CA GLU A 246 4.42 7.35 22.99
C GLU A 246 5.79 7.80 22.45
N ARG A 247 6.14 7.32 21.26
CA ARG A 247 7.38 7.70 20.58
C ARG A 247 7.39 9.18 20.20
N LEU A 248 6.32 9.67 19.56
CA LEU A 248 6.26 11.07 19.14
C LEU A 248 6.29 12.03 20.34
N LEU A 249 5.66 11.67 21.46
CA LEU A 249 5.73 12.46 22.69
C LEU A 249 7.15 12.47 23.27
N TYR A 250 7.84 11.33 23.26
CA TYR A 250 9.25 11.26 23.65
C TYR A 250 10.13 12.15 22.77
N ASP A 251 9.98 12.05 21.44
CA ASP A 251 10.76 12.85 20.48
C ASP A 251 10.52 14.36 20.67
N CYS A 252 9.28 14.77 20.95
CA CYS A 252 8.95 16.14 21.36
C CYS A 252 9.70 16.59 22.62
N MET A 253 9.86 15.71 23.63
CA MET A 253 10.55 16.05 24.88
C MET A 253 12.05 16.23 24.69
N ILE A 254 12.66 15.47 23.78
CA ILE A 254 14.11 15.56 23.49
C ILE A 254 14.44 16.53 22.35
N GLY A 255 13.44 17.12 21.70
CA GLY A 255 13.61 18.07 20.61
C GLY A 255 13.96 17.42 19.27
N ASP A 256 13.66 16.14 19.07
CA ASP A 256 13.85 15.45 17.79
C ASP A 256 12.63 15.66 16.89
N ALA A 257 12.84 16.37 15.78
CA ALA A 257 11.79 16.70 14.83
C ALA A 257 11.73 15.76 13.60
N THR A 258 12.52 14.68 13.59
CA THR A 258 12.67 13.79 12.42
C THR A 258 11.34 13.18 11.96
N LEU A 259 10.49 12.83 12.91
CA LEU A 259 9.17 12.20 12.68
C LEU A 259 8.01 13.22 12.66
N PHE A 260 8.32 14.48 12.40
CA PHE A 260 7.32 15.56 12.34
C PHE A 260 7.32 16.24 10.97
N GLN A 261 6.12 16.45 10.44
CA GLN A 261 5.95 17.21 9.21
C GLN A 261 6.36 18.67 9.41
N ARG A 262 7.22 19.15 8.51
CA ARG A 262 7.56 20.58 8.39
C ARG A 262 6.51 21.28 7.52
N ALA A 263 6.35 22.59 7.70
CA ALA A 263 5.28 23.36 7.06
C ALA A 263 5.28 23.26 5.53
N ASP A 264 6.45 23.30 4.90
CA ASP A 264 6.65 23.12 3.47
C ASP A 264 6.14 21.77 2.95
N MET A 265 6.36 20.69 3.71
CA MET A 265 5.85 19.35 3.39
C MET A 265 4.32 19.31 3.41
N VAL A 266 3.70 19.95 4.41
CA VAL A 266 2.24 20.03 4.53
C VAL A 266 1.65 20.81 3.35
N GLU A 267 2.21 21.97 3.03
CA GLU A 267 1.77 22.78 1.89
C GLU A 267 1.94 22.06 0.55
N ALA A 268 3.07 21.36 0.35
CA ALA A 268 3.31 20.56 -0.84
C ALA A 268 2.27 19.43 -0.99
N GLY A 269 1.94 18.73 0.10
CA GLY A 269 0.91 17.70 0.09
C GLY A 269 -0.48 18.25 -0.29
N TRP A 270 -0.88 19.39 0.27
CA TRP A 270 -2.14 20.03 -0.10
C TRP A 270 -2.17 20.48 -1.56
N ARG A 271 -1.07 21.06 -2.07
CA ARG A 271 -0.96 21.47 -3.49
C ARG A 271 -1.22 20.31 -4.44
N VAL A 272 -0.75 19.09 -4.13
CA VAL A 272 -0.92 17.92 -4.99
C VAL A 272 -2.37 17.45 -5.05
N ILE A 273 -3.09 17.43 -3.92
CA ILE A 273 -4.47 16.91 -3.90
C ILE A 273 -5.53 17.96 -4.21
N GLN A 274 -5.22 19.26 -4.13
CA GLN A 274 -6.19 20.33 -4.34
C GLN A 274 -6.94 20.23 -5.68
N PRO A 275 -6.29 19.95 -6.83
CA PRO A 275 -7.00 19.78 -8.11
C PRO A 275 -8.01 18.63 -8.09
N VAL A 276 -7.71 17.54 -7.35
CA VAL A 276 -8.62 16.40 -7.19
C VAL A 276 -9.86 16.84 -6.40
N LEU A 277 -9.65 17.54 -5.28
CA LEU A 277 -10.73 18.05 -4.43
C LEU A 277 -11.65 19.01 -5.19
N ASP A 278 -11.07 19.93 -5.95
CA ASP A 278 -11.82 20.93 -6.71
C ASP A 278 -12.69 20.27 -7.78
N LEU A 279 -12.14 19.33 -8.54
CA LEU A 279 -12.90 18.62 -9.56
C LEU A 279 -14.00 17.74 -8.95
N TRP A 280 -13.68 17.02 -7.87
CA TRP A 280 -14.65 16.17 -7.18
C TRP A 280 -15.81 16.95 -6.58
N LYS A 281 -15.57 18.19 -6.12
CA LYS A 281 -16.62 19.11 -5.68
C LYS A 281 -17.47 19.62 -6.85
N ALA A 282 -16.84 19.92 -8.00
CA ALA A 282 -17.54 20.44 -9.18
C ALA A 282 -18.40 19.39 -9.90
N LEU A 283 -18.02 18.11 -9.84
CA LEU A 283 -18.70 17.02 -10.56
C LEU A 283 -19.23 15.95 -9.60
N PRO A 284 -20.41 16.08 -8.98
CA PRO A 284 -20.94 15.08 -8.05
C PRO A 284 -21.16 13.69 -8.68
N VAL A 285 -20.93 12.62 -7.91
CA VAL A 285 -21.11 11.23 -8.37
C VAL A 285 -22.56 10.82 -8.20
N GLN A 286 -23.20 10.38 -9.29
CA GLN A 286 -24.56 9.84 -9.24
C GLN A 286 -24.60 8.37 -8.78
N GLY A 287 -23.48 7.65 -8.87
CA GLY A 287 -23.38 6.22 -8.57
C GLY A 287 -23.07 5.84 -7.12
N PHE A 288 -23.08 6.77 -6.16
CA PHE A 288 -22.85 6.44 -4.75
C PHE A 288 -24.11 5.89 -4.07
N PRO A 289 -23.98 4.89 -3.16
CA PRO A 289 -22.75 4.13 -2.85
C PRO A 289 -22.37 3.15 -3.98
N ASN A 290 -21.07 3.00 -4.24
CA ASN A 290 -20.54 2.25 -5.39
C ASN A 290 -19.62 1.07 -5.03
N TYR A 291 -19.45 0.76 -3.75
CA TYR A 291 -18.79 -0.47 -3.32
C TYR A 291 -19.44 -1.05 -2.07
N ALA A 292 -19.54 -2.37 -1.99
CA ALA A 292 -20.10 -3.04 -0.82
C ALA A 292 -19.10 -3.01 0.35
N ALA A 293 -19.58 -2.82 1.58
CA ALA A 293 -18.75 -3.00 2.77
C ALA A 293 -18.18 -4.44 2.79
N GLY A 294 -16.88 -4.56 3.04
CA GLY A 294 -16.13 -5.82 2.96
C GLY A 294 -15.47 -6.11 1.61
N SER A 295 -15.69 -5.28 0.60
CA SER A 295 -14.96 -5.35 -0.67
C SER A 295 -13.63 -4.59 -0.61
N TRP A 296 -12.81 -4.64 -1.67
CA TRP A 296 -11.55 -3.88 -1.78
C TRP A 296 -11.74 -2.45 -2.34
N GLY A 297 -12.98 -1.99 -2.41
CA GLY A 297 -13.36 -0.69 -2.98
C GLY A 297 -14.11 -0.84 -4.31
N PRO A 298 -14.34 0.28 -5.02
CA PRO A 298 -15.10 0.29 -6.27
C PRO A 298 -14.32 -0.35 -7.43
N ALA A 299 -15.03 -0.90 -8.42
CA ALA A 299 -14.43 -1.56 -9.57
C ALA A 299 -13.52 -0.62 -10.39
N GLU A 300 -13.80 0.68 -10.37
CA GLU A 300 -12.98 1.72 -10.98
C GLU A 300 -11.54 1.74 -10.42
N ALA A 301 -11.34 1.38 -9.15
CA ALA A 301 -10.02 1.32 -8.55
C ALA A 301 -9.16 0.18 -9.12
N GLU A 302 -9.76 -0.94 -9.49
CA GLU A 302 -9.06 -2.02 -10.22
C GLU A 302 -8.76 -1.59 -11.66
N ARG A 303 -9.71 -0.91 -12.32
CA ARG A 303 -9.51 -0.39 -13.69
C ARG A 303 -8.38 0.65 -13.76
N LEU A 304 -8.15 1.41 -12.70
CA LEU A 304 -7.06 2.38 -12.59
C LEU A 304 -5.70 1.73 -12.91
N LEU A 305 -5.41 0.58 -12.30
CA LEU A 305 -4.14 -0.15 -12.52
C LEU A 305 -4.18 -0.98 -13.81
N ALA A 306 -5.35 -1.54 -14.15
CA ALA A 306 -5.52 -2.36 -15.34
C ALA A 306 -5.20 -1.61 -16.65
N ARG A 307 -5.42 -0.28 -16.68
CA ARG A 307 -5.02 0.60 -17.79
C ARG A 307 -3.54 0.53 -18.12
N ASP A 308 -2.70 0.25 -17.13
CA ASP A 308 -1.27 0.10 -17.32
C ASP A 308 -0.81 -1.37 -17.32
N GLY A 309 -1.74 -2.33 -17.45
CA GLY A 309 -1.46 -3.76 -17.39
C GLY A 309 -1.08 -4.26 -16.00
N ARG A 310 -1.47 -3.54 -14.94
CA ARG A 310 -1.18 -3.85 -13.54
C ARG A 310 -2.44 -4.23 -12.77
N ALA A 311 -2.26 -4.78 -11.58
CA ALA A 311 -3.35 -5.07 -10.65
C ALA A 311 -2.91 -4.73 -9.22
N TRP A 312 -3.87 -4.45 -8.36
CA TRP A 312 -3.58 -4.27 -6.94
C TRP A 312 -3.01 -5.56 -6.37
N ARG A 313 -2.07 -5.42 -5.43
CA ARG A 313 -1.65 -6.55 -4.61
C ARG A 313 -2.88 -7.11 -3.88
N LYS A 314 -3.06 -8.42 -4.02
CA LYS A 314 -3.97 -9.18 -3.17
C LYS A 314 -3.37 -9.27 -1.78
N ILE A 315 -4.07 -8.69 -0.80
CA ILE A 315 -3.75 -8.82 0.61
C ILE A 315 -4.52 -10.04 1.12
N GLU A 316 -3.82 -11.16 1.17
CA GLU A 316 -4.35 -12.42 1.70
C GLU A 316 -4.27 -12.42 3.23
N GLY A 317 -5.14 -13.21 3.88
CA GLY A 317 -5.04 -13.44 5.32
C GLY A 317 -4.25 -14.69 5.67
N GLU A 318 -3.98 -14.87 6.96
CA GLU A 318 -3.41 -16.09 7.58
C GLU A 318 -4.15 -17.42 7.28
N GLN A 319 -5.14 -17.46 6.40
CA GLN A 319 -5.79 -18.70 5.96
C GLN A 319 -5.34 -19.19 4.57
N ALA A 320 -4.30 -18.61 3.98
CA ALA A 320 -3.76 -19.05 2.70
C ALA A 320 -2.36 -19.69 2.79
N SER A 321 -1.93 -20.14 3.97
CA SER A 321 -0.76 -21.00 4.11
C SER A 321 -1.17 -22.47 4.30
N SER A 322 -0.74 -23.29 3.34
CA SER A 322 -0.73 -24.77 3.25
C SER A 322 -2.06 -25.51 3.10
N GLU A 323 -2.59 -25.55 1.88
CA GLU A 323 -2.87 -26.85 1.28
C GLU A 323 -1.62 -27.32 0.52
N PRO A 324 -0.94 -28.39 0.95
CA PRO A 324 0.03 -29.04 0.09
C PRO A 324 -0.72 -29.58 -1.12
N ASN A 325 -0.29 -29.21 -2.33
CA ASN A 325 -0.69 -29.91 -3.55
C ASN A 325 -0.50 -31.42 -3.31
N GLU A 326 -1.60 -32.15 -3.11
CA GLU A 326 -1.57 -33.60 -3.09
C GLU A 326 -1.03 -34.06 -4.44
N VAL A 327 0.16 -34.66 -4.41
CA VAL A 327 0.69 -35.41 -5.53
C VAL A 327 -0.08 -36.73 -5.54
N PRO A 328 -0.79 -37.11 -6.63
CA PRO A 328 -1.48 -38.38 -6.68
C PRO A 328 -0.46 -39.51 -6.52
N ALA A 329 -0.59 -40.30 -5.46
CA ALA A 329 0.20 -41.50 -5.26
C ALA A 329 -0.09 -42.47 -6.41
N ALA A 330 0.88 -42.67 -7.29
CA ALA A 330 0.83 -43.70 -8.31
C ALA A 330 0.86 -45.08 -7.61
N LEU A 331 -0.30 -45.74 -7.59
CA LEU A 331 -0.42 -47.16 -7.29
C LEU A 331 0.34 -47.97 -8.35
N GLY A 332 1.49 -48.52 -7.94
CA GLY A 332 2.27 -49.47 -8.72
C GLY A 332 2.87 -50.52 -7.80
N ARG A 333 2.04 -51.41 -7.24
CA ARG A 333 2.52 -52.67 -6.66
C ARG A 333 2.86 -53.62 -7.81
N ALA A 334 4.13 -53.66 -8.19
CA ALA A 334 4.69 -54.80 -8.90
C ALA A 334 5.02 -55.88 -7.86
N THR A 335 4.22 -56.94 -7.85
CA THR A 335 4.55 -58.20 -7.18
C THR A 335 5.65 -58.90 -7.98
N ALA A 336 6.80 -59.13 -7.37
CA ALA A 336 7.81 -60.06 -7.85
C ALA A 336 7.86 -61.27 -6.91
N GLY A 337 7.91 -62.47 -7.48
CA GLY A 337 8.18 -63.70 -6.74
C GLY A 337 7.53 -64.93 -7.37
N ALA A 338 8.15 -65.45 -8.43
CA ALA A 338 8.13 -66.88 -8.71
C ALA A 338 9.32 -67.48 -7.94
N ASP A 339 9.01 -68.37 -7.00
CA ASP A 339 9.67 -69.66 -6.71
C ASP A 339 8.94 -70.36 -5.56
#